data_AF-A0A1G3B8Y1-F1
#
_entry.id   AF-A0A1G3B8Y1-F1
#
_cell.length_a   1.000
_cell.length_b   1.000
_cell.length_c   1.000
_cell.angle_alpha   90.00
_cell.angle_beta   90.00
_cell.angle_gamma   90.00
#
_symmetry.space_group_name_H-M   'P 1'
#
loop_
_entity.id
_entity.type
_entity.pdbx_description
1 polymer ?
#
loop_
_entity_poly.entity_id
_entity_poly.type
_entity_poly.pdbx_seq_one_letter_code
_entity_poly.pdbx_strand_id
1 'polypeptide(L)'
;MTEKGKKDQVEEGRLRRVVGAYYFKIPVAVAIIGLLVWGIYGGWSYFSALEEFKIKEVVFVIHPKNGVKENLLGELKDTRGIVGRGFFDKGLTQEVAGRLEGIPWVKSIHSVKREFPNRLRVQLEIRQAVAVYKPVVGRNPDSPQAEKGKANLKARPGAERRDEVFYLLDEEGMVLPGTHFSWPRDQGKTPYIESRRLRILPRAGQRMEDKGILAGVGLVRFLKENEVHKVMGLRSVDVTEVGRGRSHGESDITIWTNGGIAIKWGCPPLCGHVDELSDGQKLKNLLSIVKAEGKKLEQMEYIDVRWKLPRGKKKEDKEFSAQEKRKKLEGI
;
A
#
# COMPACT_ATOMS: atom_id res chain seq x y z
N MET A 1 13.53 -73.99 -70.03
CA MET A 1 13.26 -73.53 -68.64
C MET A 1 14.52 -72.87 -68.12
N THR A 2 14.51 -71.54 -68.04
CA THR A 2 15.69 -70.71 -67.79
C THR A 2 16.01 -70.66 -66.30
N GLU A 3 17.31 -70.83 -65.98
CA GLU A 3 17.87 -70.82 -64.61
C GLU A 3 17.52 -69.56 -63.79
N LYS A 4 17.10 -68.49 -64.48
CA LYS A 4 16.59 -67.24 -63.88
C LYS A 4 15.32 -67.44 -63.05
N GLY A 5 14.36 -68.26 -63.50
CA GLY A 5 13.07 -68.43 -62.81
C GLY A 5 13.13 -69.20 -61.48
N LYS A 6 14.22 -69.96 -61.25
CA LYS A 6 14.41 -70.71 -59.99
C LYS A 6 14.97 -69.81 -58.87
N LYS A 7 15.70 -68.73 -59.21
CA LYS A 7 16.16 -67.74 -58.23
C LYS A 7 15.01 -66.84 -57.76
N ASP A 8 14.13 -66.45 -58.67
CA ASP A 8 12.99 -65.57 -58.35
C ASP A 8 11.99 -66.24 -57.39
N GLN A 9 11.71 -67.55 -57.53
CA GLN A 9 10.85 -68.28 -56.59
C GLN A 9 11.49 -68.45 -55.19
N VAL A 10 12.82 -68.55 -55.10
CA VAL A 10 13.52 -68.69 -53.81
C VAL A 10 13.58 -67.34 -53.09
N GLU A 11 13.71 -66.22 -53.82
CA GLU A 11 13.65 -64.88 -53.23
C GLU A 11 12.23 -64.52 -52.75
N GLU A 12 11.17 -64.83 -53.50
CA GLU A 12 9.79 -64.61 -53.06
C GLU A 12 9.47 -65.37 -51.76
N GLY A 13 9.97 -66.60 -51.63
CA GLY A 13 9.81 -67.41 -50.41
C GLY A 13 10.52 -66.83 -49.18
N ARG A 14 11.70 -66.22 -49.35
CA ARG A 14 12.42 -65.53 -48.26
C ARG A 14 11.72 -64.23 -47.87
N LEU A 15 11.27 -63.44 -48.84
CA LEU A 15 10.53 -62.20 -48.57
C LEU A 15 9.23 -62.47 -47.80
N ARG A 16 8.44 -63.48 -48.18
CA ARG A 16 7.20 -63.81 -47.45
C ARG A 16 7.45 -64.23 -46.00
N ARG A 17 8.54 -64.94 -45.69
CA ARG A 17 8.88 -65.31 -44.30
C ARG A 17 9.36 -64.12 -43.47
N VAL A 18 10.16 -63.23 -44.05
CA VAL A 18 10.61 -62.02 -43.37
C VAL A 18 9.43 -61.09 -43.14
N VAL A 19 8.61 -60.82 -44.15
CA VAL A 19 7.42 -59.97 -44.05
C VAL A 19 6.43 -60.53 -43.03
N GLY A 20 6.17 -61.85 -43.03
CA GLY A 20 5.28 -62.48 -42.05
C GLY A 20 5.78 -62.35 -40.60
N ALA A 21 7.10 -62.47 -40.37
CA ALA A 21 7.69 -62.29 -39.05
C ALA A 21 7.60 -60.83 -38.55
N TYR A 22 7.72 -59.84 -39.43
CA TYR A 22 7.51 -58.43 -39.09
C TYR A 22 6.03 -58.10 -38.86
N TYR A 23 5.13 -58.67 -39.66
CA TYR A 23 3.69 -58.42 -39.56
C TYR A 23 3.10 -58.88 -38.22
N PHE A 24 3.67 -59.91 -37.59
CA PHE A 24 3.26 -60.37 -36.26
C PHE A 24 3.95 -59.61 -35.11
N LYS A 25 5.24 -59.25 -35.27
CA LYS A 25 6.00 -58.58 -34.20
C LYS A 25 5.60 -57.13 -33.96
N ILE A 26 5.25 -56.39 -35.02
CA ILE A 26 4.88 -54.98 -34.91
C ILE A 26 3.61 -54.79 -34.05
N PRO A 27 2.49 -55.52 -34.27
CA PRO A 27 1.30 -55.41 -33.43
C PRO A 27 1.53 -55.75 -31.96
N VAL A 28 2.34 -56.77 -31.67
CA VAL A 28 2.68 -57.16 -30.29
C VAL A 28 3.47 -56.04 -29.60
N ALA A 29 4.46 -55.48 -30.27
CA ALA A 29 5.23 -54.35 -29.73
C ALA A 29 4.33 -53.13 -29.47
N VAL A 30 3.42 -52.81 -30.39
CA VAL A 30 2.45 -51.72 -30.23
C VAL A 30 1.51 -51.97 -29.05
N ALA A 31 1.03 -53.21 -28.86
CA ALA A 31 0.16 -53.57 -27.74
C ALA A 31 0.88 -53.42 -26.39
N ILE A 32 2.15 -53.86 -26.29
CA ILE A 32 2.97 -53.70 -25.09
C ILE A 32 3.18 -52.22 -24.77
N ILE A 33 3.54 -51.41 -25.78
CA ILE A 33 3.71 -49.96 -25.60
C ILE A 33 2.38 -49.32 -25.15
N GLY A 34 1.26 -49.71 -25.74
CA GLY A 34 -0.07 -49.22 -25.36
C GLY A 34 -0.40 -49.53 -23.89
N LEU A 35 -0.15 -50.76 -23.43
CA LEU A 35 -0.36 -51.15 -22.03
C LEU A 35 0.57 -50.42 -21.06
N LEU A 36 1.83 -50.20 -21.44
CA LEU A 36 2.77 -49.41 -20.62
C LEU A 36 2.31 -47.96 -20.49
N VAL A 37 1.93 -47.32 -21.60
CA VAL A 37 1.40 -45.95 -21.59
C VAL A 37 0.12 -45.86 -20.75
N TRP A 38 -0.80 -46.82 -20.92
CA TRP A 38 -2.04 -46.87 -20.14
C TRP A 38 -1.79 -47.08 -18.64
N GLY A 39 -0.89 -47.99 -18.28
CA GLY A 39 -0.50 -48.25 -16.89
C GLY A 39 0.17 -47.04 -16.23
N ILE A 40 1.05 -46.35 -16.96
CA ILE A 40 1.68 -45.11 -16.49
C ILE A 40 0.62 -44.01 -16.30
N TYR A 41 -0.29 -43.83 -17.26
CA TYR A 41 -1.32 -42.79 -17.16
C TYR A 41 -2.34 -43.08 -16.06
N GLY A 42 -2.84 -44.32 -15.99
CA GLY A 42 -3.78 -44.78 -14.96
C GLY A 42 -3.15 -44.73 -13.57
N GLY A 43 -1.94 -45.27 -13.42
CA GLY A 43 -1.16 -45.21 -12.19
C GLY A 43 -0.89 -43.78 -11.74
N TRP A 44 -0.54 -42.88 -12.67
CA TRP A 44 -0.36 -41.46 -12.37
C TRP A 44 -1.65 -40.79 -11.91
N SER A 45 -2.78 -41.09 -12.54
CA SER A 45 -4.09 -40.53 -12.15
C SER A 45 -4.49 -40.97 -10.74
N TYR A 46 -4.28 -42.25 -10.40
CA TYR A 46 -4.55 -42.78 -9.07
C TYR A 46 -3.59 -42.19 -8.03
N PHE A 47 -2.29 -42.15 -8.34
CA PHE A 47 -1.26 -41.59 -7.47
C PHE A 47 -1.52 -40.11 -7.17
N SER A 48 -1.83 -39.29 -8.18
CA SER A 48 -2.11 -37.86 -8.00
C SER A 48 -3.43 -37.57 -7.28
N ALA A 49 -4.33 -38.55 -7.16
CA ALA A 49 -5.58 -38.44 -6.40
C ALA A 49 -5.42 -38.79 -4.91
N LEU A 50 -4.27 -39.31 -4.48
CA LEU A 50 -4.03 -39.65 -3.07
C LEU A 50 -4.15 -38.41 -2.18
N GLU A 51 -4.75 -38.57 -0.99
CA GLU A 51 -4.92 -37.47 -0.03
C GLU A 51 -3.60 -36.86 0.44
N GLU A 52 -2.51 -37.63 0.36
CA GLU A 52 -1.15 -37.17 0.65
C GLU A 52 -0.68 -36.07 -0.29
N PHE A 53 -1.23 -35.99 -1.52
CA PHE A 53 -0.97 -34.94 -2.50
C PHE A 53 -2.08 -33.92 -2.59
N LYS A 54 -3.04 -33.92 -1.66
CA LYS A 54 -3.95 -32.79 -1.52
C LYS A 54 -3.28 -31.72 -0.67
N ILE A 55 -3.36 -30.45 -1.08
CA ILE A 55 -2.77 -29.35 -0.32
C ILE A 55 -3.43 -29.29 1.05
N LYS A 56 -2.65 -29.49 2.11
CA LYS A 56 -3.12 -29.42 3.50
C LYS A 56 -2.90 -28.06 4.11
N GLU A 57 -1.86 -27.35 3.66
CA GLU A 57 -1.41 -26.12 4.29
C GLU A 57 -0.85 -25.13 3.26
N VAL A 58 -1.17 -23.85 3.45
CA VAL A 58 -0.55 -22.74 2.74
C VAL A 58 0.26 -21.92 3.73
N VAL A 59 1.58 -21.89 3.54
CA VAL A 59 2.53 -21.18 4.39
C VAL A 59 2.84 -19.83 3.76
N PHE A 60 2.41 -18.76 4.41
CA PHE A 60 2.69 -17.39 3.98
C PHE A 60 3.97 -16.87 4.63
N VAL A 61 4.94 -16.47 3.81
CA VAL A 61 6.11 -15.71 4.21
C VAL A 61 5.88 -14.26 3.80
N ILE A 62 5.52 -13.43 4.77
CA ILE A 62 5.14 -12.04 4.55
C ILE A 62 6.30 -11.12 4.90
N HIS A 63 6.61 -10.23 3.95
CA HIS A 63 7.53 -9.14 4.15
C HIS A 63 6.84 -7.81 3.82
N PRO A 64 7.15 -6.73 4.55
CA PRO A 64 7.55 -6.69 5.96
C PRO A 64 6.39 -7.08 6.90
N LYS A 65 6.70 -7.60 8.11
CA LYS A 65 5.69 -7.98 9.12
C LYS A 65 5.16 -6.83 9.98
N ASN A 66 5.74 -5.64 9.84
CA ASN A 66 5.44 -4.54 10.75
C ASN A 66 4.10 -3.87 10.40
N GLY A 67 3.22 -3.73 11.39
CA GLY A 67 1.94 -3.01 11.26
C GLY A 67 0.79 -3.84 10.70
N VAL A 68 1.03 -5.11 10.39
CA VAL A 68 0.00 -6.07 9.95
C VAL A 68 -0.60 -6.75 11.18
N LYS A 69 -1.93 -6.78 11.27
CA LYS A 69 -2.68 -7.48 12.32
C LYS A 69 -2.86 -8.96 11.96
N GLU A 70 -3.01 -9.81 12.96
CA GLU A 70 -3.12 -11.28 12.78
C GLU A 70 -4.35 -11.71 11.97
N ASN A 71 -5.45 -10.95 12.04
CA ASN A 71 -6.67 -11.24 11.30
C ASN A 71 -6.47 -11.18 9.78
N LEU A 72 -5.53 -10.36 9.28
CA LEU A 72 -5.17 -10.34 7.86
C LEU A 72 -4.66 -11.71 7.40
N LEU A 73 -3.89 -12.38 8.25
CA LEU A 73 -3.39 -13.73 7.95
C LEU A 73 -4.52 -14.74 7.87
N GLY A 74 -5.56 -14.57 8.70
CA GLY A 74 -6.77 -15.37 8.64
C GLY A 74 -7.49 -15.23 7.30
N GLU A 75 -7.67 -14.00 6.83
CA GLU A 75 -8.32 -13.71 5.53
C GLU A 75 -7.50 -14.24 4.35
N LEU A 76 -6.18 -14.06 4.37
CA LEU A 76 -5.29 -14.61 3.33
C LEU A 76 -5.32 -16.14 3.31
N LYS A 77 -5.44 -16.78 4.48
CA LYS A 77 -5.59 -18.25 4.60
C LYS A 77 -6.96 -18.72 4.14
N ASP A 78 -8.01 -17.92 4.28
CA ASP A 78 -9.35 -18.19 3.72
C ASP A 78 -9.44 -17.92 2.22
N THR A 79 -8.34 -18.03 1.47
CA THR A 79 -8.40 -18.11 0.01
C THR A 79 -9.08 -19.42 -0.37
N ARG A 80 -10.42 -19.38 -0.37
CA ARG A 80 -11.32 -20.53 -0.47
C ARG A 80 -10.96 -21.40 -1.64
N GLY A 81 -10.87 -22.71 -1.38
CA GLY A 81 -10.67 -23.72 -2.41
C GLY A 81 -9.21 -23.93 -2.85
N ILE A 82 -8.19 -23.44 -2.12
CA ILE A 82 -6.82 -23.93 -2.32
C ILE A 82 -6.60 -25.25 -1.56
N VAL A 83 -6.98 -25.27 -0.28
CA VAL A 83 -6.88 -26.46 0.56
C VAL A 83 -7.77 -27.57 -0.01
N GLY A 84 -7.23 -28.77 -0.12
CA GLY A 84 -7.90 -29.93 -0.70
C GLY A 84 -7.70 -30.12 -2.21
N ARG A 85 -7.14 -29.15 -2.94
CA ARG A 85 -6.81 -29.31 -4.36
C ARG A 85 -5.59 -30.21 -4.58
N GLY A 86 -5.50 -30.79 -5.77
CA GLY A 86 -4.39 -31.65 -6.15
C GLY A 86 -3.09 -30.85 -6.25
N PHE A 87 -2.04 -31.35 -5.59
CA PHE A 87 -0.69 -30.77 -5.64
C PHE A 87 -0.12 -30.73 -7.07
N PHE A 88 -0.59 -31.63 -7.94
CA PHE A 88 -0.18 -31.72 -9.34
C PHE A 88 -1.09 -30.95 -10.31
N ASP A 89 -2.13 -30.25 -9.82
CA ASP A 89 -3.04 -29.48 -10.66
C ASP A 89 -2.26 -28.49 -11.53
N LYS A 90 -2.40 -28.60 -12.86
CA LYS A 90 -1.82 -27.63 -13.80
C LYS A 90 -2.51 -26.29 -13.56
N GLY A 91 -1.74 -25.21 -13.41
CA GLY A 91 -2.32 -23.89 -13.17
C GLY A 91 -2.42 -23.47 -11.70
N LEU A 92 -2.31 -24.40 -10.74
CA LEU A 92 -2.53 -24.10 -9.31
C LEU A 92 -1.73 -22.89 -8.81
N THR A 93 -0.43 -22.81 -9.11
CA THR A 93 0.42 -21.72 -8.63
C THR A 93 0.07 -20.39 -9.29
N GLN A 94 -0.27 -20.39 -10.58
CA GLN A 94 -0.72 -19.19 -11.29
C GLN A 94 -2.09 -18.72 -10.80
N GLU A 95 -3.01 -19.64 -10.54
CA GLU A 95 -4.33 -19.32 -10.01
C GLU A 95 -4.24 -18.70 -8.61
N VAL A 96 -3.41 -19.28 -7.73
CA VAL A 96 -3.15 -18.73 -6.40
C VAL A 96 -2.51 -17.35 -6.49
N ALA A 97 -1.52 -17.17 -7.37
CA ALA A 97 -0.90 -15.87 -7.60
C ALA A 97 -1.94 -14.83 -8.08
N GLY A 98 -2.72 -15.15 -9.11
CA GLY A 98 -3.73 -14.23 -9.67
C GLY A 98 -4.82 -13.86 -8.66
N ARG A 99 -5.25 -14.78 -7.79
CA ARG A 99 -6.20 -14.47 -6.71
C ARG A 99 -5.61 -13.51 -5.69
N LEU A 100 -4.35 -13.72 -5.29
CA LEU A 100 -3.66 -12.88 -4.32
C LEU A 100 -3.32 -11.50 -4.90
N GLU A 101 -2.99 -11.39 -6.18
CA GLU A 101 -2.77 -10.12 -6.89
C GLU A 101 -4.03 -9.25 -6.94
N GLY A 102 -5.22 -9.87 -6.93
CA GLY A 102 -6.50 -9.16 -6.86
C GLY A 102 -6.78 -8.52 -5.49
N ILE A 103 -5.97 -8.81 -4.47
CA ILE A 103 -6.17 -8.30 -3.11
C ILE A 103 -5.43 -6.96 -2.97
N PRO A 104 -6.13 -5.83 -2.73
CA PRO A 104 -5.51 -4.49 -2.81
C PRO A 104 -4.35 -4.24 -1.84
N TRP A 105 -4.30 -4.94 -0.71
CA TRP A 105 -3.23 -4.80 0.29
C TRP A 105 -2.02 -5.72 0.04
N VAL A 106 -2.08 -6.61 -0.96
CA VAL A 106 -0.91 -7.33 -1.47
C VAL A 106 -0.20 -6.39 -2.45
N LYS A 107 1.05 -6.04 -2.17
CA LYS A 107 1.85 -5.15 -3.02
C LYS A 107 2.48 -5.92 -4.18
N SER A 108 3.10 -7.05 -3.87
CA SER A 108 3.75 -7.89 -4.85
C SER A 108 3.79 -9.36 -4.39
N ILE A 109 3.83 -10.29 -5.33
CA ILE A 109 4.04 -11.71 -5.04
C ILE A 109 5.42 -12.09 -5.55
N HIS A 110 6.32 -12.49 -4.65
CA HIS A 110 7.67 -12.85 -5.02
C HIS A 110 7.75 -14.30 -5.52
N SER A 111 7.05 -15.23 -4.88
CA SER A 111 7.00 -16.61 -5.35
C SER A 111 5.81 -17.38 -4.79
N VAL A 112 5.30 -18.31 -5.60
CA VAL A 112 4.35 -19.35 -5.19
C VAL A 112 4.98 -20.70 -5.51
N LYS A 113 5.49 -21.38 -4.50
CA LYS A 113 6.23 -22.64 -4.65
C LYS A 113 5.48 -23.79 -3.99
N ARG A 114 5.48 -24.92 -4.67
CA ARG A 114 4.99 -26.18 -4.12
C ARG A 114 6.09 -26.80 -3.25
N GLU A 115 5.75 -27.16 -2.03
CA GLU A 115 6.64 -27.86 -1.10
C GLU A 115 6.07 -29.27 -0.87
N PHE A 116 6.80 -30.26 -1.35
CA PHE A 116 6.38 -31.66 -1.29
C PHE A 116 6.25 -32.14 0.17
N PRO A 117 5.25 -32.96 0.51
CA PRO A 117 4.24 -33.53 -0.40
C PRO A 117 2.96 -32.69 -0.60
N ASN A 118 2.63 -31.76 0.30
CA ASN A 118 1.29 -31.17 0.39
C ASN A 118 1.22 -29.73 0.88
N ARG A 119 2.31 -28.98 0.75
CA ARG A 119 2.38 -27.58 1.18
C ARG A 119 2.51 -26.65 0.00
N LEU A 120 1.92 -25.47 0.13
CA LEU A 120 2.15 -24.37 -0.78
C LEU A 120 2.81 -23.24 0.00
N ARG A 121 4.03 -22.87 -0.38
CA ARG A 121 4.73 -21.74 0.20
C ARG A 121 4.55 -20.51 -0.69
N VAL A 122 3.96 -19.48 -0.11
CA VAL A 122 3.72 -18.21 -0.77
C VAL A 122 4.59 -17.15 -0.12
N GLN A 123 5.48 -16.54 -0.89
CA GLN A 123 6.27 -15.39 -0.46
C GLN A 123 5.69 -14.14 -1.12
N LEU A 124 5.23 -13.19 -0.32
CA LEU A 124 4.58 -11.98 -0.81
C LEU A 124 4.98 -10.75 0.01
N GLU A 125 4.84 -9.59 -0.62
CA GLU A 125 5.00 -8.28 -0.02
C GLU A 125 3.63 -7.68 0.31
N ILE A 126 3.40 -7.31 1.55
CA ILE A 126 2.17 -6.60 1.98
C ILE A 126 2.45 -5.10 2.03
N ARG A 127 1.48 -4.29 1.60
CA ARG A 127 1.54 -2.83 1.69
C ARG A 127 1.67 -2.39 3.16
N GLN A 128 2.43 -1.33 3.41
CA GLN A 128 2.60 -0.78 4.76
C GLN A 128 1.95 0.59 4.91
N ALA A 129 1.32 0.83 6.05
CA ALA A 129 0.86 2.17 6.39
C ALA A 129 2.05 3.10 6.61
N VAL A 130 2.19 4.11 5.77
CA VAL A 130 3.24 5.14 5.84
C VAL A 130 2.70 6.41 6.46
N ALA A 131 1.48 6.80 6.08
CA ALA A 131 0.84 8.03 6.51
C ALA A 131 -0.60 7.76 6.96
N VAL A 132 -1.17 8.77 7.62
CA VAL A 132 -2.59 8.76 8.02
C VAL A 132 -3.26 9.99 7.52
N TYR A 133 -4.44 9.81 6.94
CA TYR A 133 -5.27 10.88 6.45
C TYR A 133 -6.46 11.09 7.39
N LYS A 134 -6.64 12.35 7.80
CA LYS A 134 -7.82 12.81 8.53
C LYS A 134 -8.63 13.72 7.61
N PRO A 135 -9.83 13.32 7.18
CA PRO A 135 -10.70 14.21 6.43
C PRO A 135 -11.10 15.37 7.32
N VAL A 136 -10.82 16.58 6.86
CA VAL A 136 -11.37 17.77 7.48
C VAL A 136 -12.78 17.90 6.92
N VAL A 137 -13.75 17.29 7.59
CA VAL A 137 -15.16 17.46 7.27
C VAL A 137 -15.51 18.90 7.61
N GLY A 138 -15.36 19.78 6.62
CA GLY A 138 -15.73 21.17 6.73
C GLY A 138 -17.23 21.25 7.01
N ARG A 139 -17.61 21.50 8.26
CA ARG A 139 -18.71 22.45 8.47
C ARG A 139 -18.17 23.75 7.89
N ASN A 140 -18.70 24.20 6.76
CA ASN A 140 -18.36 25.49 6.19
C ASN A 140 -18.45 26.53 7.33
N PRO A 141 -17.32 27.11 7.79
CA PRO A 141 -17.31 27.99 8.95
C PRO A 141 -18.16 29.25 8.71
N ASP A 142 -18.32 29.62 7.43
CA ASP A 142 -19.12 30.76 7.00
C ASP A 142 -20.58 30.41 6.70
N SER A 143 -21.00 29.15 6.90
CA SER A 143 -22.41 28.79 6.79
C SER A 143 -23.18 29.26 8.02
N PRO A 144 -24.22 30.12 7.87
CA PRO A 144 -25.06 30.58 8.98
C PRO A 144 -25.74 29.45 9.77
N GLN A 145 -25.79 28.24 9.21
CA GLN A 145 -26.34 27.05 9.87
C GLN A 145 -25.37 26.41 10.88
N ALA A 146 -24.07 26.68 10.80
CA ALA A 146 -23.06 26.09 11.69
C ALA A 146 -23.15 26.60 13.13
N GLU A 147 -23.61 27.85 13.34
CA GLU A 147 -23.86 28.42 14.68
C GLU A 147 -25.15 27.91 15.31
N LYS A 148 -26.25 27.85 14.53
CA LYS A 148 -27.54 27.32 15.02
C LYS A 148 -27.46 25.84 15.41
N GLY A 149 -26.58 25.06 14.77
CA GLY A 149 -26.35 23.65 15.11
C GLY A 149 -25.54 23.41 16.39
N LYS A 150 -24.76 24.39 16.89
CA LYS A 150 -23.96 24.22 18.12
C LYS A 150 -24.79 24.36 19.39
N ALA A 151 -25.81 25.21 19.38
CA ALA A 151 -26.72 25.38 20.51
C ALA A 151 -27.61 24.14 20.73
N ASN A 152 -28.06 23.49 19.65
CA ASN A 152 -28.95 22.32 19.73
C ASN A 152 -28.25 20.98 19.98
N LEU A 153 -26.94 20.87 19.76
CA LEU A 153 -26.20 19.63 20.05
C LEU A 153 -25.80 19.47 21.52
N LYS A 154 -25.84 20.54 22.33
CA LYS A 154 -25.49 20.49 23.77
C LYS A 154 -26.54 19.78 24.64
N ALA A 155 -27.73 19.50 24.13
CA ALA A 155 -28.87 19.00 24.92
C ALA A 155 -29.27 17.54 24.62
N ARG A 156 -28.50 16.78 23.84
CA ARG A 156 -28.75 15.34 23.65
C ARG A 156 -27.75 14.51 24.47
N PRO A 157 -28.16 13.98 25.64
CA PRO A 157 -27.41 12.93 26.31
C PRO A 157 -27.36 11.73 25.34
N GLY A 158 -26.15 11.32 24.94
CA GLY A 158 -25.96 10.26 23.95
C GLY A 158 -25.61 10.72 22.53
N ALA A 159 -25.35 12.02 22.29
CA ALA A 159 -24.61 12.43 21.10
C ALA A 159 -23.15 11.96 21.23
N GLU A 160 -22.92 10.68 20.98
CA GLU A 160 -21.59 10.10 20.82
C GLU A 160 -20.76 11.03 19.94
N ARG A 161 -19.58 11.39 20.45
CA ARG A 161 -18.56 12.06 19.63
C ARG A 161 -18.44 11.22 18.38
N ARG A 162 -18.77 11.78 17.21
CA ARG A 162 -18.49 11.11 15.94
C ARG A 162 -17.02 10.77 15.98
N ASP A 163 -16.73 9.48 16.11
CA ASP A 163 -15.36 8.99 16.17
C ASP A 163 -14.60 9.59 14.99
N GLU A 164 -13.47 10.23 15.28
CA GLU A 164 -12.66 10.82 14.24
C GLU A 164 -12.24 9.69 13.28
N VAL A 165 -12.72 9.75 12.04
CA VAL A 165 -12.43 8.72 11.06
C VAL A 165 -11.04 8.97 10.48
N PHE A 166 -10.13 8.03 10.67
CA PHE A 166 -8.78 8.07 10.11
C PHE A 166 -8.63 7.00 9.01
N TYR A 167 -7.89 7.35 7.97
CA TYR A 167 -7.55 6.43 6.88
C TYR A 167 -6.06 6.18 6.87
N LEU A 168 -5.66 4.91 6.85
CA LEU A 168 -4.26 4.51 6.71
C LEU A 168 -3.90 4.54 5.24
N LEU A 169 -2.79 5.19 4.88
CA LEU A 169 -2.30 5.27 3.52
C LEU A 169 -0.91 4.63 3.42
N ASP A 170 -0.66 3.88 2.36
CA ASP A 170 0.69 3.43 2.01
C ASP A 170 1.48 4.50 1.24
N GLU A 171 2.67 4.13 0.76
CA GLU A 171 3.56 5.02 0.01
C GLU A 171 3.02 5.45 -1.37
N GLU A 172 2.08 4.70 -1.94
CA GLU A 172 1.47 4.97 -3.26
C GLU A 172 0.12 5.70 -3.14
N GLY A 173 -0.31 5.96 -1.90
CA GLY A 173 -1.62 6.52 -1.58
C GLY A 173 -2.74 5.50 -1.64
N MET A 174 -2.47 4.20 -1.47
CA MET A 174 -3.50 3.17 -1.31
C MET A 174 -4.12 3.25 0.08
N VAL A 175 -5.45 3.28 0.16
CA VAL A 175 -6.17 3.25 1.44
C VAL A 175 -6.17 1.84 2.00
N LEU A 176 -5.55 1.66 3.16
CA LEU A 176 -5.45 0.38 3.86
C LEU A 176 -6.60 0.22 4.87
N PRO A 177 -7.22 -0.96 4.96
CA PRO A 177 -8.28 -1.23 5.93
C PRO A 177 -7.75 -1.21 7.37
N GLY A 178 -8.31 -0.36 8.22
CA GLY A 178 -7.94 -0.28 9.64
C GLY A 178 -8.21 -1.57 10.42
N THR A 179 -9.01 -2.50 9.90
CA THR A 179 -9.20 -3.84 10.46
C THR A 179 -7.94 -4.69 10.35
N HIS A 180 -7.14 -4.53 9.28
CA HIS A 180 -5.98 -5.37 8.98
C HIS A 180 -4.64 -4.69 9.29
N PHE A 181 -4.65 -3.37 9.39
CA PHE A 181 -3.46 -2.58 9.61
C PHE A 181 -3.58 -1.78 10.91
N SER A 182 -2.47 -1.68 11.64
CA SER A 182 -2.36 -0.75 12.75
C SER A 182 -1.85 0.59 12.26
N TRP A 183 -2.08 1.63 13.05
CA TRP A 183 -1.37 2.90 12.90
C TRP A 183 0.16 2.65 12.89
N PRO A 184 0.98 3.45 12.19
CA PRO A 184 2.43 3.34 12.29
C PRO A 184 2.86 3.32 13.75
N ARG A 185 3.92 2.56 14.05
CA ARG A 185 4.35 2.19 15.40
C ARG A 185 4.63 3.35 16.36
N ASP A 186 4.68 4.57 15.87
CA ASP A 186 5.05 5.73 16.66
C ASP A 186 3.91 6.28 17.54
N GLN A 187 2.87 5.49 17.80
CA GLN A 187 1.83 5.75 18.81
C GLN A 187 1.17 7.12 18.65
N GLY A 188 0.92 7.54 17.40
CA GLY A 188 0.29 8.83 17.12
C GLY A 188 1.24 10.03 17.12
N LYS A 189 2.55 9.78 17.07
CA LYS A 189 3.55 10.82 16.76
C LYS A 189 3.71 11.07 15.25
N THR A 190 3.17 10.19 14.40
CA THR A 190 3.16 10.43 12.95
C THR A 190 2.16 11.57 12.71
N PRO A 191 2.58 12.69 12.10
CA PRO A 191 1.64 13.74 11.75
C PRO A 191 0.65 13.20 10.72
N TYR A 192 -0.62 13.51 10.91
CA TYR A 192 -1.66 13.11 9.98
C TYR A 192 -1.85 14.17 8.89
N ILE A 193 -2.18 13.73 7.69
CA ILE A 193 -2.45 14.57 6.53
C ILE A 193 -3.88 15.11 6.66
N GLU A 194 -4.04 16.42 6.50
CA GLU A 194 -5.33 17.11 6.48
C GLU A 194 -5.56 17.70 5.09
N SER A 195 -6.79 17.55 4.59
CA SER A 195 -7.23 18.24 3.38
C SER A 195 -8.73 18.50 3.47
N ARG A 196 -9.13 19.74 3.14
CA ARG A 196 -10.54 20.14 3.03
C ARG A 196 -11.16 19.84 1.67
N ARG A 197 -10.40 19.26 0.73
CA ARG A 197 -10.83 19.07 -0.66
C ARG A 197 -11.65 17.82 -0.89
N LEU A 198 -11.46 16.78 -0.08
CA LEU A 198 -12.16 15.54 -0.30
C LEU A 198 -13.62 15.65 0.10
N ARG A 199 -14.47 15.53 -0.92
CA ARG A 199 -15.93 15.44 -0.77
C ARG A 199 -16.41 14.01 -0.55
N ILE A 200 -15.64 13.03 -1.04
CA ILE A 200 -15.99 11.61 -1.01
C ILE A 200 -15.00 10.90 -0.09
N LEU A 201 -15.54 10.10 0.84
CA LEU A 201 -14.74 9.28 1.73
C LEU A 201 -14.13 8.10 0.94
N PRO A 202 -12.82 7.87 1.03
CA PRO A 202 -12.18 6.80 0.28
C PRO A 202 -12.56 5.43 0.85
N ARG A 203 -12.61 4.42 -0.03
CA ARG A 203 -12.83 3.03 0.36
C ARG A 203 -11.50 2.32 0.59
N ALA A 204 -11.50 1.29 1.45
CA ALA A 204 -10.33 0.42 1.57
C ALA A 204 -10.02 -0.22 0.21
N GLY A 205 -8.73 -0.26 -0.15
CA GLY A 205 -8.25 -0.70 -1.46
C GLY A 205 -8.41 0.32 -2.59
N GLN A 206 -8.87 1.54 -2.32
CA GLN A 206 -8.93 2.63 -3.31
C GLN A 206 -7.67 3.49 -3.27
N ARG A 207 -7.12 3.81 -4.46
CA ARG A 207 -5.96 4.70 -4.57
C ARG A 207 -6.42 6.15 -4.51
N MET A 208 -5.71 6.96 -3.74
CA MET A 208 -5.95 8.39 -3.66
C MET A 208 -5.37 9.06 -4.91
N GLU A 209 -6.21 9.78 -5.66
CA GLU A 209 -5.79 10.53 -6.85
C GLU A 209 -5.49 12.01 -6.55
N ASP A 210 -5.86 12.49 -5.35
CA ASP A 210 -5.62 13.88 -4.95
C ASP A 210 -4.10 14.15 -4.83
N LYS A 211 -3.61 15.05 -5.67
CA LYS A 211 -2.17 15.43 -5.73
C LYS A 211 -1.67 15.97 -4.39
N GLY A 212 -2.52 16.66 -3.62
CA GLY A 212 -2.19 17.16 -2.29
C GLY A 212 -1.96 16.02 -1.31
N ILE A 213 -2.84 15.03 -1.29
CA ILE A 213 -2.69 13.86 -0.42
C ILE A 213 -1.44 13.06 -0.78
N LEU A 214 -1.19 12.81 -2.07
CA LEU A 214 0.04 12.12 -2.50
C LEU A 214 1.31 12.90 -2.13
N ALA A 215 1.29 14.22 -2.28
CA ALA A 215 2.36 15.09 -1.80
C ALA A 215 2.55 15.01 -0.28
N GLY A 216 1.44 14.98 0.47
CA GLY A 216 1.44 14.81 1.93
C GLY A 216 2.03 13.46 2.34
N VAL A 217 1.69 12.37 1.66
CA VAL A 217 2.25 11.03 1.90
C VAL A 217 3.78 11.06 1.72
N GLY A 218 4.25 11.64 0.61
CA GLY A 218 5.68 11.79 0.34
C GLY A 218 6.40 12.61 1.42
N LEU A 219 5.82 13.72 1.85
CA LEU A 219 6.40 14.57 2.89
C LEU A 219 6.40 13.89 4.27
N VAL A 220 5.31 13.23 4.67
CA VAL A 220 5.26 12.47 5.93
C VAL A 220 6.31 11.37 5.94
N ARG A 221 6.49 10.65 4.83
CA ARG A 221 7.56 9.65 4.69
C ARG A 221 8.94 10.28 4.90
N PHE A 222 9.22 11.37 4.19
CA PHE A 222 10.48 12.10 4.30
C PHE A 222 10.76 12.57 5.74
N LEU A 223 9.76 13.13 6.43
CA LEU A 223 9.89 13.56 7.82
C LEU A 223 10.09 12.40 8.81
N LYS A 224 9.62 11.20 8.46
CA LYS A 224 9.80 9.98 9.25
C LYS A 224 11.20 9.41 9.10
N GLU A 225 11.69 9.31 7.87
CA GLU A 225 13.05 8.87 7.55
C GLU A 225 14.12 9.74 8.22
N ASN A 226 13.83 11.04 8.38
CA ASN A 226 14.72 11.99 9.04
C ASN A 226 14.40 12.22 10.54
N GLU A 227 13.51 11.42 11.13
CA GLU A 227 13.10 11.47 12.56
C GLU A 227 12.56 12.82 13.09
N VAL A 228 12.25 13.76 12.20
CA VAL A 228 11.84 15.14 12.53
C VAL A 228 10.54 15.17 13.34
N HIS A 229 9.60 14.28 12.99
CA HIS A 229 8.32 14.12 13.68
C HIS A 229 8.47 13.85 15.19
N LYS A 230 9.51 13.12 15.61
CA LYS A 230 9.78 12.81 17.02
C LYS A 230 10.30 14.02 17.78
N VAL A 231 11.17 14.81 17.15
CA VAL A 231 11.87 15.93 17.77
C VAL A 231 10.97 17.17 17.88
N MET A 232 10.17 17.45 16.85
CA MET A 232 9.41 18.70 16.75
C MET A 232 7.96 18.60 17.22
N GLY A 233 7.47 17.40 17.57
CA GLY A 233 6.07 17.20 17.95
C GLY A 233 5.13 17.64 16.83
N LEU A 234 5.34 17.10 15.62
CA LEU A 234 4.51 17.44 14.47
C LEU A 234 3.11 16.85 14.66
N ARG A 235 2.08 17.66 14.40
CA ARG A 235 0.68 17.32 14.57
C ARG A 235 0.04 16.92 13.26
N SER A 236 0.08 17.81 12.27
CA SER A 236 -0.58 17.58 10.98
C SER A 236 0.18 18.17 9.81
N VAL A 237 -0.11 17.68 8.62
CA VAL A 237 0.35 18.21 7.33
C VAL A 237 -0.88 18.63 6.54
N ASP A 238 -1.15 19.94 6.50
CA ASP A 238 -2.25 20.51 5.71
C ASP A 238 -1.81 20.66 4.25
N VAL A 239 -2.51 19.96 3.36
CA VAL A 239 -2.27 19.96 1.91
C VAL A 239 -3.43 20.58 1.13
N THR A 240 -4.28 21.36 1.81
CA THR A 240 -5.49 21.96 1.23
C THR A 240 -5.19 22.90 0.07
N GLU A 241 -4.00 23.50 -0.03
CA GLU A 241 -3.67 24.45 -1.11
C GLU A 241 -2.83 23.87 -2.25
N VAL A 242 -2.38 22.61 -2.15
CA VAL A 242 -1.59 21.94 -3.20
C VAL A 242 -2.30 21.87 -4.55
N GLY A 243 -1.79 22.56 -5.57
CA GLY A 243 -2.33 22.49 -6.94
C GLY A 243 -3.52 23.42 -7.23
N ARG A 244 -3.79 24.43 -6.39
CA ARG A 244 -4.82 25.45 -6.66
C ARG A 244 -4.36 26.64 -7.51
N GLY A 245 -3.07 26.67 -7.88
CA GLY A 245 -2.44 27.88 -8.38
C GLY A 245 -2.17 28.83 -7.21
N ARG A 246 -0.95 29.34 -7.10
CA ARG A 246 -0.56 30.18 -5.96
C ARG A 246 -0.95 31.64 -6.19
N SER A 247 -1.57 32.25 -5.20
CA SER A 247 -1.38 33.66 -4.93
C SER A 247 0.05 33.87 -4.39
N HIS A 248 0.69 34.97 -4.76
CA HIS A 248 2.07 35.25 -4.34
C HIS A 248 2.22 35.19 -2.81
N GLY A 249 3.10 34.29 -2.35
CA GLY A 249 3.49 34.18 -0.94
C GLY A 249 2.78 33.10 -0.13
N GLU A 250 1.72 32.47 -0.64
CA GLU A 250 1.04 31.36 0.05
C GLU A 250 1.81 30.04 -0.04
N SER A 251 1.61 29.18 0.97
CA SER A 251 2.30 27.90 1.11
C SER A 251 1.34 26.77 0.79
N ASP A 252 1.63 25.98 -0.24
CA ASP A 252 0.76 24.87 -0.65
C ASP A 252 0.63 23.80 0.44
N ILE A 253 1.74 23.53 1.11
CA ILE A 253 1.82 22.61 2.24
C ILE A 253 2.20 23.40 3.49
N THR A 254 1.43 23.19 4.56
CA THR A 254 1.72 23.75 5.88
C THR A 254 1.76 22.62 6.91
N ILE A 255 2.85 22.52 7.66
CA ILE A 255 2.98 21.53 8.74
C ILE A 255 2.63 22.23 10.05
N TRP A 256 1.76 21.64 10.85
CA TRP A 256 1.40 22.15 12.17
C TRP A 256 2.11 21.36 13.26
N THR A 257 2.64 22.05 14.27
CA THR A 257 3.16 21.41 15.48
C THR A 257 2.07 21.28 16.56
N ASN A 258 2.31 20.45 17.57
CA ASN A 258 1.45 20.35 18.75
C ASN A 258 1.32 21.69 19.50
N GLY A 259 2.36 22.54 19.44
CA GLY A 259 2.35 23.90 20.00
C GLY A 259 1.62 24.95 19.15
N GLY A 260 1.00 24.54 18.04
CA GLY A 260 0.24 25.42 17.15
C GLY A 260 1.10 26.32 16.25
N ILE A 261 2.39 25.99 16.08
CA ILE A 261 3.28 26.72 15.17
C ILE A 261 3.02 26.21 13.75
N ALA A 262 2.82 27.13 12.80
CA ALA A 262 2.73 26.80 11.38
C ALA A 262 4.11 26.80 10.72
N ILE A 263 4.51 25.69 10.12
CA ILE A 263 5.72 25.61 9.30
C ILE A 263 5.28 25.63 7.84
N LYS A 264 5.50 26.76 7.16
CA LYS A 264 5.25 26.93 5.73
C LYS A 264 6.30 26.16 4.96
N TRP A 265 5.94 24.95 4.54
CA TRP A 265 6.83 24.06 3.82
C TRP A 265 6.92 24.42 2.34
N GLY A 266 5.86 25.02 1.80
CA GLY A 266 5.73 25.44 0.42
C GLY A 266 5.30 24.32 -0.50
N CYS A 267 5.95 24.21 -1.64
CA CYS A 267 5.58 23.34 -2.73
C CYS A 267 6.05 21.92 -2.50
N PRO A 268 5.27 20.92 -2.92
CA PRO A 268 5.85 19.61 -3.17
C PRO A 268 6.83 19.67 -4.35
N PRO A 269 7.81 18.75 -4.42
CA PRO A 269 8.78 18.68 -5.52
C PRO A 269 8.16 18.65 -6.93
N LEU A 270 6.91 18.16 -7.05
CA LEU A 270 6.21 17.99 -8.32
C LEU A 270 5.71 19.29 -8.97
N CYS A 271 5.76 20.42 -8.27
CA CYS A 271 5.14 21.65 -8.79
C CYS A 271 6.04 22.47 -9.73
N GLY A 272 7.33 22.12 -9.86
CA GLY A 272 8.24 22.74 -10.83
C GLY A 272 8.63 24.20 -10.54
N HIS A 273 8.41 24.72 -9.33
CA HIS A 273 8.89 26.06 -8.97
C HIS A 273 10.42 26.07 -8.81
N VAL A 274 11.11 26.78 -9.71
CA VAL A 274 12.59 26.79 -9.83
C VAL A 274 13.28 27.42 -8.63
N ASP A 275 12.65 28.41 -7.98
CA ASP A 275 13.28 29.20 -6.91
C ASP A 275 13.08 28.64 -5.50
N GLU A 276 12.27 27.58 -5.36
CA GLU A 276 11.97 26.99 -4.06
C GLU A 276 13.00 25.91 -3.68
N LEU A 277 13.37 25.87 -2.41
CA LEU A 277 14.32 24.89 -1.90
C LEU A 277 13.79 23.45 -2.01
N SER A 278 14.69 22.49 -2.17
CA SER A 278 14.37 21.06 -2.02
C SER A 278 13.98 20.71 -0.58
N ASP A 279 13.26 19.60 -0.38
CA ASP A 279 12.85 19.14 0.97
C ASP A 279 14.05 18.95 1.92
N GLY A 280 15.19 18.47 1.41
CA GLY A 280 16.43 18.36 2.18
C GLY A 280 17.00 19.71 2.63
N GLN A 281 16.93 20.73 1.77
CA GLN A 281 17.37 22.09 2.12
C GLN A 281 16.39 22.78 3.07
N LYS A 282 15.07 22.61 2.86
CA LYS A 282 14.02 23.07 3.78
C LYS A 282 14.20 22.47 5.17
N LEU A 283 14.51 21.18 5.25
CA LEU A 283 14.80 20.51 6.51
C LEU A 283 16.03 21.09 7.21
N LYS A 284 17.14 21.31 6.48
CA LYS A 284 18.34 21.96 7.04
C LYS A 284 18.02 23.35 7.60
N ASN A 285 17.21 24.13 6.89
CA ASN A 285 16.74 25.43 7.36
C ASN A 285 15.86 25.31 8.62
N LEU A 286 14.95 24.34 8.65
CA LEU A 286 14.13 24.11 9.83
C LEU A 286 14.98 23.77 11.05
N LEU A 287 15.94 22.86 10.91
CA LEU A 287 16.83 22.43 11.99
C LEU A 287 17.76 23.56 12.47
N SER A 288 18.21 24.44 11.56
CA SER A 288 19.04 25.60 11.95
C SER A 288 18.26 26.59 12.81
N ILE A 289 16.99 26.85 12.48
CA ILE A 289 16.10 27.69 13.30
C ILE A 289 15.84 27.02 14.65
N VAL A 290 15.56 25.72 14.67
CA VAL A 290 15.32 24.98 15.92
C VAL A 290 16.53 25.06 16.84
N LYS A 291 17.74 24.93 16.28
CA LYS A 291 18.99 25.06 17.03
C LYS A 291 19.21 26.49 17.55
N ALA A 292 18.89 27.51 16.75
CA ALA A 292 19.11 28.91 17.12
C ALA A 292 18.10 29.43 18.17
N GLU A 293 16.83 29.07 18.02
CA GLU A 293 15.74 29.60 18.86
C GLU A 293 15.49 28.76 20.11
N GLY A 294 15.75 27.45 20.04
CA GLY A 294 15.51 26.53 21.15
C GLY A 294 14.07 26.62 21.68
N LYS A 295 13.91 26.92 22.97
CA LYS A 295 12.59 27.06 23.62
C LYS A 295 11.77 28.25 23.10
N LYS A 296 12.39 29.25 22.48
CA LYS A 296 11.68 30.43 21.95
C LYS A 296 10.77 30.09 20.76
N LEU A 297 10.92 28.90 20.17
CA LEU A 297 10.03 28.41 19.12
C LEU A 297 8.55 28.45 19.52
N GLU A 298 8.21 28.19 20.78
CA GLU A 298 6.82 28.18 21.25
C GLU A 298 6.13 29.55 21.14
N GLN A 299 6.93 30.62 21.10
CA GLN A 299 6.48 32.00 20.90
C GLN A 299 6.31 32.36 19.42
N MET A 300 6.67 31.46 18.49
CA MET A 300 6.49 31.71 17.06
C MET A 300 5.06 31.42 16.62
N GLU A 301 4.54 32.28 15.75
CA GLU A 301 3.27 32.09 15.04
C GLU A 301 3.51 31.16 13.84
N TYR A 302 4.53 31.48 13.03
CA TYR A 302 4.93 30.63 11.92
C TYR A 302 6.42 30.70 11.62
N ILE A 303 6.89 29.68 10.90
CA ILE A 303 8.23 29.53 10.35
C ILE A 303 8.10 29.25 8.86
N ASP A 304 8.83 30.00 8.03
CA ASP A 304 8.85 29.86 6.58
C ASP A 304 10.24 29.38 6.14
N VAL A 305 10.29 28.13 5.66
CA VAL A 305 11.54 27.43 5.29
C VAL A 305 11.75 27.34 3.78
N ARG A 306 10.86 27.94 2.99
CA ARG A 306 10.83 27.82 1.52
C ARG A 306 12.06 28.44 0.84
N TRP A 307 12.69 29.41 1.49
CA TRP A 307 13.73 30.26 0.92
C TRP A 307 15.08 30.02 1.59
N LYS A 308 16.16 30.40 0.89
CA LYS A 308 17.55 30.29 1.40
C LYS A 308 17.74 30.88 2.80
N LEU A 309 17.13 32.04 3.05
CA LEU A 309 17.06 32.66 4.37
C LEU A 309 15.68 32.36 4.98
N PRO A 310 15.60 31.44 5.96
CA PRO A 310 14.31 31.16 6.59
C PRO A 310 13.81 32.38 7.37
N ARG A 311 12.49 32.52 7.47
CA ARG A 311 11.84 33.64 8.15
C ARG A 311 10.92 33.11 9.23
N GLY A 312 10.89 33.77 10.39
CA GLY A 312 9.94 33.48 11.46
C GLY A 312 9.16 34.73 11.83
N LYS A 313 7.88 34.56 12.20
CA LYS A 313 7.10 35.62 12.84
C LYS A 313 6.77 35.19 14.26
N LYS A 314 7.08 36.03 15.23
CA LYS A 314 6.67 35.83 16.62
C LYS A 314 5.18 36.14 16.76
N LYS A 315 4.50 35.43 17.65
CA LYS A 315 3.17 35.81 18.10
C LYS A 315 3.30 37.24 18.62
N GLU A 316 2.63 38.19 17.98
CA GLU A 316 2.47 39.51 18.58
C GLU A 316 1.80 39.30 19.93
N ASP A 317 2.30 39.96 20.98
CA ASP A 317 1.63 40.00 22.28
C ASP A 317 0.31 40.75 22.08
N LYS A 318 -0.70 40.02 21.60
CA LYS A 318 -2.03 40.58 21.33
C LYS A 318 -2.63 41.18 22.59
N GLU A 319 -2.23 40.69 23.76
CA GLU A 319 -2.58 41.30 25.05
C GLU A 319 -1.94 42.67 25.23
N PHE A 320 -0.68 42.86 24.86
CA PHE A 320 -0.02 44.16 24.96
C PHE A 320 -0.59 45.16 23.95
N SER A 321 -0.83 44.72 22.71
CA SER A 321 -1.46 45.57 21.69
C SER A 321 -2.92 45.94 22.03
N ALA A 322 -3.68 45.01 22.63
CA ALA A 322 -5.04 45.28 23.07
C ALA A 322 -5.07 46.20 24.31
N GLN A 323 -4.16 46.03 25.27
CA GLN A 323 -4.04 46.93 26.42
C GLN A 323 -3.55 48.33 26.01
N GLU A 324 -2.61 48.43 25.09
CA GLU A 324 -2.12 49.73 24.59
C GLU A 324 -3.20 50.44 23.76
N LYS A 325 -3.99 49.70 22.96
CA LYS A 325 -5.17 50.24 22.29
C LYS A 325 -6.26 50.66 23.30
N ARG A 326 -6.48 49.89 24.38
CA ARG A 326 -7.40 50.30 25.47
C ARG A 326 -6.93 51.56 26.17
N LYS A 327 -5.66 51.66 26.57
CA LYS A 327 -5.09 52.89 27.17
C LYS A 327 -5.18 54.10 26.24
N LYS A 328 -5.04 53.92 24.92
CA LYS A 328 -5.27 55.00 23.94
C LYS A 328 -6.75 55.38 23.78
N LEU A 329 -7.68 54.46 23.98
CA LEU A 329 -9.12 54.72 23.91
C LEU A 329 -9.70 55.28 25.22
N GLU A 330 -9.11 54.93 26.36
CA GLU A 330 -9.49 55.39 27.70
C GLU A 330 -8.81 56.71 28.09
N GLY A 331 -7.86 57.19 27.28
CA GLY A 331 -7.26 58.53 27.39
C GLY A 331 -8.21 59.64 26.92
N ILE A 332 -9.28 59.84 27.69
CA ILE A 332 -9.75 61.16 28.14
C ILE A 332 -8.79 61.62 29.25
#